data_AF-A0A2P7RMB1-F1
#
_entry.id   AF-A0A2P7RMB1-F1
#
_cell.length_a   1.000
_cell.length_b   1.000
_cell.length_c   1.000
_cell.angle_alpha   90.00
_cell.angle_beta   90.00
_cell.angle_gamma   90.00
#
_symmetry.space_group_name_H-M   'P 1'
#
loop_
_entity.id
_entity.type
_entity.pdbx_description
1 polymer ?
#
loop_
_entity_poly.entity_id
_entity_poly.type
_entity_poly.pdbx_seq_one_letter_code
_entity_poly.pdbx_strand_id
1 'polypeptide(L)'
;MTLAEYNAFCATLPATTHVVQWGGAHVWKIGGKVFAIAGWSDGEALAVTFKVSEMAFDILKEQPGCRPAPYLASRGMKWIQRWTDETMDDSALRDYLRESRRLVVLGLTKKARAELGLTQL
;
A
#
# COMPACT_ATOMS: atom_id res chain seq x y z
N MET A 1 3.15 13.24 4.72
CA MET A 1 3.74 12.10 5.46
C MET A 1 5.15 11.91 4.98
N THR A 2 6.10 11.82 5.90
CA THR A 2 7.51 11.51 5.63
C THR A 2 7.75 10.01 5.48
N LEU A 3 8.91 9.62 4.94
CA LEU A 3 9.29 8.20 4.83
C LEU A 3 9.40 7.51 6.21
N ALA A 4 9.87 8.24 7.22
CA ALA A 4 9.97 7.74 8.59
C ALA A 4 8.57 7.44 9.17
N GLU A 5 7.63 8.37 9.02
CA GLU A 5 6.23 8.19 9.47
C GLU A 5 5.53 7.05 8.72
N TYR A 6 5.75 6.95 7.41
CA TYR A 6 5.26 5.84 6.59
C TYR A 6 5.72 4.48 7.14
N ASN A 7 7.03 4.33 7.36
CA ASN A 7 7.61 3.09 7.84
C ASN A 7 7.16 2.79 9.29
N ALA A 8 7.11 3.80 10.15
CA ALA A 8 6.63 3.66 11.51
C ALA A 8 5.18 3.16 11.54
N PHE A 9 4.31 3.74 10.71
CA PHE A 9 2.91 3.32 10.60
C PHE A 9 2.78 1.89 10.07
N CYS A 10 3.44 1.56 8.97
CA CYS A 10 3.35 0.21 8.41
C CYS A 10 3.88 -0.86 9.40
N ALA A 11 4.89 -0.53 10.22
CA ALA A 11 5.41 -1.40 11.27
C ALA A 11 4.38 -1.74 12.36
N THR A 12 3.38 -0.87 12.60
CA THR A 12 2.33 -1.15 13.58
C THR A 12 1.29 -2.15 13.06
N LEU A 13 1.29 -2.46 11.76
CA LEU A 13 0.30 -3.36 11.17
C LEU A 13 0.71 -4.83 11.43
N PRO A 14 -0.19 -5.69 11.95
CA PRO A 14 0.19 -7.04 12.36
C PRO A 14 0.72 -7.91 11.20
N ALA A 15 1.65 -8.80 11.51
CA ALA A 15 2.20 -9.78 10.57
C ALA A 15 2.78 -9.18 9.27
N THR A 16 3.32 -7.97 9.36
CA THR A 16 3.98 -7.30 8.23
C THR A 16 5.50 -7.45 8.30
N THR A 17 6.13 -7.32 7.14
CA THR A 17 7.58 -7.36 6.97
C THR A 17 8.00 -6.21 6.05
N HIS A 18 9.22 -5.73 6.24
CA HIS A 18 9.77 -4.60 5.51
C HIS A 18 11.09 -4.99 4.84
N VAL A 19 11.28 -4.54 3.61
CA VAL A 19 12.54 -4.67 2.87
C VAL A 19 12.77 -3.44 2.01
N VAL A 20 14.02 -3.00 1.91
CA VAL A 20 14.43 -1.98 0.94
C VAL A 20 14.91 -2.69 -0.32
N GLN A 21 14.24 -2.49 -1.46
CA GLN A 21 14.55 -3.15 -2.73
C GLN A 21 14.21 -2.24 -3.92
N TRP A 22 14.49 -2.68 -5.14
CA TRP A 22 14.16 -1.94 -6.38
C TRP A 22 14.70 -0.51 -6.41
N GLY A 23 15.99 -0.34 -6.10
CA GLY A 23 16.63 0.98 -6.15
C GLY A 23 16.24 1.90 -4.99
N GLY A 24 16.12 1.34 -3.78
CA GLY A 24 15.90 2.12 -2.55
C GLY A 24 14.45 2.24 -2.09
N ALA A 25 13.51 1.59 -2.76
CA ALA A 25 12.12 1.62 -2.34
C ALA A 25 11.89 0.79 -1.07
N HIS A 26 11.14 1.37 -0.13
CA HIS A 26 10.66 0.75 1.08
C HIS A 26 9.40 -0.06 0.77
N VAL A 27 9.54 -1.38 0.77
CA VAL A 27 8.49 -2.31 0.37
C VAL A 27 7.97 -3.05 1.59
N TRP A 28 6.67 -2.90 1.83
CA TRP A 28 5.96 -3.54 2.91
C TRP A 28 5.11 -4.70 2.42
N LYS A 29 5.25 -5.84 3.09
CA LYS A 29 4.66 -7.13 2.71
C LYS A 29 3.91 -7.78 3.86
N ILE A 30 2.94 -8.62 3.54
CA ILE A 30 2.24 -9.53 4.46
C ILE A 30 2.14 -10.91 3.82
N GLY A 31 2.60 -11.95 4.54
CA GLY A 31 2.70 -13.30 3.98
C GLY A 31 3.52 -13.36 2.68
N GLY A 32 4.60 -12.58 2.58
CA GLY A 32 5.44 -12.47 1.39
C GLY A 32 4.85 -11.67 0.22
N LYS A 33 3.59 -11.21 0.31
CA LYS A 33 2.93 -10.41 -0.74
C LYS A 33 2.98 -8.92 -0.41
N VAL A 34 3.28 -8.08 -1.40
CA VAL A 34 3.34 -6.62 -1.26
C VAL A 34 1.95 -6.04 -0.98
N PHE A 35 1.86 -5.08 -0.07
CA PHE A 35 0.68 -4.24 0.12
C PHE A 35 0.99 -2.73 -0.01
N ALA A 36 2.23 -2.30 0.24
CA ALA A 36 2.60 -0.90 0.06
C ALA A 36 4.06 -0.74 -0.34
N ILE A 37 4.35 0.32 -1.09
CA ILE A 37 5.70 0.69 -1.53
C ILE A 37 5.84 2.21 -1.42
N ALA A 38 6.95 2.71 -0.88
CA ALA A 38 7.32 4.12 -0.91
C ALA A 38 8.79 4.30 -1.27
N GLY A 39 9.23 5.52 -1.59
CA GLY A 39 10.66 5.85 -1.68
C GLY A 39 11.13 6.47 -2.98
N TRP A 40 10.27 6.57 -4.00
CA TRP A 40 10.55 7.39 -5.18
C TRP A 40 9.71 8.66 -5.07
N SER A 41 10.34 9.81 -4.80
CA SER A 41 9.67 11.10 -4.95
C SER A 41 10.62 12.11 -5.55
N ASP A 42 10.17 12.74 -6.63
CA ASP A 42 10.79 13.93 -7.23
C ASP A 42 10.01 15.21 -6.83
N GLY A 43 9.08 15.11 -5.86
CA GLY A 43 8.16 16.19 -5.46
C GLY A 43 8.05 16.40 -3.94
N GLU A 44 7.12 17.26 -3.53
CA GLU A 44 7.00 17.74 -2.13
C GLU A 44 6.50 16.68 -1.14
N ALA A 45 5.68 15.73 -1.58
CA ALA A 45 5.16 14.65 -0.75
C ALA A 45 5.87 13.32 -1.04
N LEU A 46 5.90 12.42 -0.04
CA LEU A 46 6.34 11.05 -0.25
C LEU A 46 5.36 10.33 -1.19
N ALA A 47 5.85 9.85 -2.34
CA ALA A 47 5.02 9.00 -3.18
C ALA A 47 4.86 7.62 -2.55
N VAL A 48 3.61 7.18 -2.44
CA VAL A 48 3.24 5.89 -1.84
C VAL A 48 2.30 5.16 -2.78
N THR A 49 2.68 3.94 -3.14
CA THR A 49 1.88 3.03 -3.95
C THR A 49 1.26 1.95 -3.07
N PHE A 50 -0.05 1.75 -3.19
CA PHE A 50 -0.82 0.82 -2.37
C PHE A 50 -1.94 0.16 -3.17
N LYS A 51 -2.35 -1.03 -2.75
CA LYS A 51 -3.44 -1.80 -3.35
C LYS A 51 -4.77 -1.19 -2.92
N VAL A 52 -5.72 -1.13 -3.83
CA VAL A 52 -7.07 -0.60 -3.59
C VAL A 52 -8.14 -1.57 -4.06
N SER A 53 -9.38 -1.36 -3.62
CA SER A 53 -10.55 -2.03 -4.19
C SER A 53 -10.83 -1.50 -5.60
N GLU A 54 -11.70 -2.18 -6.34
CA GLU A 54 -12.12 -1.71 -7.67
C GLU A 54 -12.83 -0.37 -7.62
N MET A 55 -13.78 -0.21 -6.69
CA MET A 55 -14.48 1.06 -6.48
C MET A 55 -13.51 2.21 -6.13
N ALA A 56 -12.58 1.98 -5.21
CA ALA A 56 -11.61 3.01 -4.84
C ALA A 56 -10.65 3.35 -5.99
N PHE A 57 -10.30 2.39 -6.84
CA PHE A 57 -9.51 2.64 -8.04
C PHE A 57 -10.23 3.55 -9.02
N ASP A 58 -11.50 3.27 -9.30
CA ASP A 58 -12.28 4.08 -10.23
C ASP A 58 -12.49 5.51 -9.74
N ILE A 59 -12.58 5.69 -8.41
CA ILE A 59 -12.65 7.02 -7.80
C ILE A 59 -11.30 7.74 -7.90
N LEU A 60 -10.20 7.09 -7.51
CA LEU A 60 -8.90 7.76 -7.28
C LEU A 60 -8.03 7.94 -8.51
N LYS A 61 -8.19 7.12 -9.56
CA LYS A 61 -7.27 7.08 -10.71
C LYS A 61 -7.16 8.40 -11.48
N GLU A 62 -8.17 9.27 -11.37
CA GLU A 62 -8.26 10.56 -12.06
C GLU A 62 -8.25 11.76 -11.11
N GLN A 63 -8.07 11.52 -9.80
CA GLN A 63 -8.05 12.61 -8.82
C GLN A 63 -6.67 13.28 -8.74
N PRO A 64 -6.62 14.60 -8.49
CA PRO A 64 -5.35 15.31 -8.30
C PRO A 64 -4.45 14.64 -7.26
N GLY A 65 -3.14 14.55 -7.52
CA GLY A 65 -2.22 13.88 -6.60
C GLY A 65 -2.29 12.35 -6.56
N CYS A 66 -3.16 11.72 -7.35
CA CYS A 66 -3.25 10.27 -7.50
C CYS A 66 -3.06 9.84 -8.96
N ARG A 67 -2.56 8.61 -9.16
CA ARG A 67 -2.50 7.98 -10.49
C ARG A 67 -2.50 6.45 -10.38
N PRO A 68 -2.90 5.71 -11.42
CA PRO A 68 -2.63 4.27 -11.50
C PRO A 68 -1.13 3.98 -11.33
N ALA A 69 -0.80 2.93 -10.57
CA ALA A 69 0.59 2.53 -10.39
C ALA A 69 1.16 1.92 -11.69
N PRO A 70 2.17 2.54 -12.34
CA PRO A 70 2.59 2.16 -13.69
C PRO A 70 3.09 0.71 -13.82
N TYR A 71 3.65 0.15 -12.75
CA TYR A 71 4.37 -1.13 -12.80
C TYR A 71 3.73 -2.27 -11.98
N LEU A 72 2.58 -2.03 -11.34
CA LEU A 72 1.92 -3.01 -10.45
C LEU A 72 0.57 -3.53 -10.97
N ALA A 73 0.16 -3.13 -12.17
CA ALA A 73 -1.13 -3.48 -12.77
C ALA A 73 -1.26 -4.95 -13.25
N SER A 74 -0.42 -5.87 -12.76
CA SER A 74 -0.47 -7.26 -13.20
C SER A 74 -1.78 -7.95 -12.80
N ARG A 75 -2.35 -8.75 -13.73
CA ARG A 75 -3.48 -9.67 -13.47
C ARG A 75 -4.73 -9.00 -12.85
N GLY A 76 -5.11 -7.81 -13.31
CA GLY A 76 -6.33 -7.12 -12.88
C GLY A 76 -6.28 -6.54 -11.46
N MET A 77 -5.11 -6.53 -10.82
CA MET A 77 -4.96 -5.91 -9.51
C MET A 77 -5.00 -4.39 -9.62
N LYS A 78 -5.76 -3.76 -8.74
CA LYS A 78 -5.94 -2.31 -8.71
C LYS A 78 -4.97 -1.67 -7.72
N TRP A 79 -4.15 -0.75 -8.20
CA TRP A 79 -3.10 -0.08 -7.43
C TRP A 79 -3.08 1.41 -7.77
N ILE A 80 -3.02 2.24 -6.74
CA ILE A 80 -2.89 3.68 -6.86
C ILE A 80 -1.54 4.09 -6.29
N GLN A 81 -0.92 5.07 -6.93
CA GLN A 81 0.16 5.86 -6.36
C GLN A 81 -0.37 7.23 -6.00
N ARG A 82 -0.30 7.58 -4.72
CA ARG A 82 -0.40 8.96 -4.25
C ARG A 82 0.98 9.61 -4.42
N TRP A 83 1.05 10.78 -5.03
CA TRP A 83 2.29 11.53 -5.25
C TRP A 83 2.25 12.98 -4.73
N THR A 84 1.05 13.50 -4.42
CA THR A 84 0.84 14.69 -3.56
C THR A 84 -0.28 14.40 -2.54
N ASP A 85 -0.49 15.31 -1.59
CA ASP A 85 -1.53 15.20 -0.56
C ASP A 85 -2.86 15.87 -0.91
N GLU A 86 -3.00 16.41 -2.12
CA GLU A 86 -4.14 17.24 -2.56
C GLU A 86 -5.51 16.53 -2.43
N THR A 87 -5.63 15.29 -2.92
CA THR A 87 -6.87 14.50 -2.78
C THR A 87 -6.91 13.70 -1.47
N MET A 88 -5.73 13.31 -0.97
CA MET A 88 -5.60 12.33 0.08
C MET A 88 -4.57 12.83 1.08
N ASP A 89 -5.03 13.29 2.23
CA ASP A 89 -4.15 13.64 3.33
C ASP A 89 -3.49 12.40 3.96
N ASP A 90 -2.63 12.62 4.95
CA ASP A 90 -1.91 11.52 5.59
C ASP A 90 -2.81 10.60 6.43
N SER A 91 -3.96 11.10 6.91
CA SER A 91 -4.91 10.28 7.66
C SER A 91 -5.64 9.32 6.72
N ALA A 92 -6.16 9.84 5.62
CA ALA A 92 -6.78 9.05 4.57
C ALA A 92 -5.78 8.02 4.00
N LEU A 93 -4.51 8.41 3.78
CA LEU A 93 -3.48 7.47 3.33
C LEU A 93 -3.28 6.31 4.31
N ARG A 94 -3.26 6.58 5.63
CA ARG A 94 -3.17 5.50 6.64
C ARG A 94 -4.36 4.54 6.57
N ASP A 95 -5.57 5.03 6.31
CA ASP A 95 -6.75 4.19 6.13
C ASP A 95 -6.64 3.32 4.87
N TYR A 96 -6.18 3.89 3.76
CA TYR A 96 -5.90 3.12 2.55
C TYR A 96 -4.79 2.10 2.72
N LEU A 97 -3.76 2.36 3.54
CA LEU A 97 -2.71 1.39 3.83
C LEU A 97 -3.24 0.21 4.67
N ARG A 98 -4.13 0.46 5.64
CA ARG A 98 -4.84 -0.60 6.38
C ARG A 98 -5.68 -1.45 5.44
N GLU A 99 -6.44 -0.80 4.57
CA GLU A 99 -7.31 -1.49 3.61
C GLU A 99 -6.50 -2.28 2.58
N SER A 100 -5.42 -1.70 2.06
CA SER A 100 -4.47 -2.38 1.18
C SER A 100 -3.96 -3.67 1.79
N ARG A 101 -3.50 -3.61 3.06
CA ARG A 101 -3.10 -4.80 3.82
C ARG A 101 -4.25 -5.81 3.91
N ARG A 102 -5.45 -5.38 4.29
CA ARG A 102 -6.63 -6.25 4.40
C ARG A 102 -6.93 -6.98 3.08
N LEU A 103 -6.92 -6.26 1.96
CA LEU A 103 -7.13 -6.81 0.62
C LEU A 103 -6.08 -7.87 0.26
N VAL A 104 -4.82 -7.66 0.62
CA VAL A 104 -3.76 -8.66 0.40
C VAL A 104 -3.97 -9.89 1.27
N VAL A 105 -4.39 -9.72 2.54
CA VAL A 105 -4.69 -10.83 3.46
C VAL A 105 -5.89 -11.66 2.96
N LEU A 106 -6.92 -11.02 2.40
CA LEU A 106 -8.05 -11.72 1.77
C LEU A 106 -7.60 -12.61 0.60
N GLY A 107 -6.56 -12.17 -0.14
CA GLY A 107 -5.93 -12.94 -1.20
C GLY A 107 -4.92 -14.01 -0.75
N LEU A 108 -4.73 -14.22 0.56
CA LEU A 108 -3.93 -15.33 1.10
C LEU A 108 -4.78 -16.60 1.21
N THR A 109 -4.13 -17.77 1.21
CA THR A 109 -4.83 -19.04 1.49
C THR A 109 -5.24 -19.10 2.97
N LYS A 110 -6.21 -19.96 3.31
CA LYS A 110 -6.60 -20.20 4.71
C LYS A 110 -5.40 -20.64 5.56
N LYS A 111 -4.54 -21.52 5.02
CA LYS A 111 -3.31 -21.98 5.67
C LYS A 111 -2.35 -20.82 5.96
N ALA A 112 -2.05 -19.99 4.96
CA ALA A 112 -1.17 -18.85 5.13
C ALA A 112 -1.72 -17.83 6.15
N ARG A 113 -3.04 -17.59 6.18
CA ARG A 113 -3.65 -16.74 7.21
C ARG A 113 -3.52 -17.35 8.61
N ALA A 114 -3.70 -18.66 8.75
CA ALA A 114 -3.56 -19.34 10.03
C ALA A 114 -2.11 -19.26 10.56
N GLU A 115 -1.13 -19.49 9.70
CA GLU A 115 0.30 -19.38 10.04
C GLU A 115 0.70 -17.95 10.48
N LEU A 116 -0.01 -16.94 10.00
CA LEU A 116 0.20 -15.53 10.37
C LEU A 116 -0.67 -15.06 11.55
N GLY A 117 -1.51 -15.93 12.12
CA GLY A 117 -2.45 -15.56 13.19
C GLY A 117 -3.60 -14.64 12.73
N LEU A 118 -3.95 -14.65 11.44
CA LEU A 118 -4.97 -13.79 10.81
C LEU A 118 -6.28 -14.54 10.54
N THR A 119 -6.71 -15.36 11.50
CA THR A 119 -7.86 -16.27 11.35
C THR A 119 -9.22 -15.57 11.52
N GLN A 120 -9.23 -14.39 12.14
CA GLN A 120 -10.40 -13.51 12.23
C GLN A 120 -10.09 -12.25 11.41
N LEU A 121 -10.83 -12.06 10.32
CA LEU A 121 -10.81 -10.86 9.48
C LEU A 121 -12.18 -10.22 9.46
#